data_AF-A0A7Y2D1X9-F1
#
_entry.id   AF-A0A7Y2D1X9-F1
#
_cell.length_a   1.000
_cell.length_b   1.000
_cell.length_c   1.000
_cell.angle_alpha   90.00
_cell.angle_beta   90.00
_cell.angle_gamma   90.00
#
_symmetry.space_group_name_H-M   'P 1'
#
loop_
_entity.id
_entity.type
_entity.pdbx_description
1 polymer ?
#
loop_
_entity_poly.entity_id
_entity_poly.type
_entity_poly.pdbx_seq_one_letter_code
_entity_poly.pdbx_strand_id
1 'polypeptide(L)'
;MKNSIGMAGLSLLVSTLAVLGCVLPTQVSEKQPAPVSTQEPEARSPEKDENEQLREKVAELEKKQLEKKISELEAKIEDGKAPGGSTGVTTPEKKVAKGFGRVNSPNDGFLALRSKPSANQGIRITTIPHGKTLRVYSCGPRTSVNGRSGRWCQVLWRNDVGWVFDAYLIR
;
A
#
# COMPACT_ATOMS: atom_id res chain seq x y z
N MET A 1 -44.57 -12.02 -3.99
CA MET A 1 -43.50 -11.78 -3.01
C MET A 1 -42.82 -10.47 -3.40
N LYS A 2 -42.99 -9.41 -2.60
CA LYS A 2 -42.57 -8.05 -2.91
C LYS A 2 -41.74 -7.56 -1.74
N ASN A 3 -40.41 -7.51 -1.90
CA ASN A 3 -39.51 -6.99 -0.86
C ASN A 3 -38.76 -5.79 -1.44
N SER A 4 -39.21 -4.59 -1.06
CA SER A 4 -38.50 -3.33 -1.24
C SER A 4 -37.59 -3.10 -0.05
N ILE A 5 -36.30 -2.89 -0.29
CA ILE A 5 -35.33 -2.46 0.73
C ILE A 5 -34.90 -1.04 0.37
N GLY A 6 -35.43 -0.05 1.10
CA GLY A 6 -34.99 1.34 1.04
C GLY A 6 -33.92 1.57 2.11
N MET A 7 -32.69 1.84 1.70
CA MET A 7 -31.63 2.36 2.57
C MET A 7 -31.81 3.87 2.72
N ALA A 8 -32.05 4.33 3.96
CA ALA A 8 -32.10 5.74 4.31
C ALA A 8 -30.81 6.16 5.03
N GLY A 9 -30.06 7.06 4.37
CA GLY A 9 -29.67 8.36 4.93
C GLY A 9 -28.79 8.43 6.18
N LEU A 10 -27.50 8.68 5.95
CA LEU A 10 -26.56 9.40 6.82
C LEU A 10 -27.10 10.76 7.30
N SER A 11 -26.88 11.14 8.57
CA SER A 11 -26.40 12.49 8.92
C SER A 11 -25.99 12.68 10.39
N LEU A 12 -24.74 13.11 10.53
CA LEU A 12 -24.09 14.01 11.51
C LEU A 12 -24.79 14.38 12.82
N LEU A 13 -24.01 14.35 13.92
CA LEU A 13 -23.69 15.53 14.75
C LEU A 13 -22.60 15.17 15.78
N VAL A 14 -21.41 15.77 15.65
CA VAL A 14 -20.37 15.78 16.70
C VAL A 14 -20.34 17.21 17.23
N SER A 15 -20.79 17.41 18.47
CA SER A 15 -20.69 18.68 19.19
C SER A 15 -19.71 18.54 20.36
N THR A 16 -18.61 19.26 20.25
CA THR A 16 -17.64 19.54 21.32
C THR A 16 -18.17 20.64 22.25
N LEU A 17 -17.99 20.48 23.56
CA LEU A 17 -17.90 21.61 24.49
C LEU A 17 -17.08 21.21 25.73
N ALA A 18 -15.98 21.93 25.93
CA ALA A 18 -15.08 21.85 27.06
C ALA A 18 -15.24 23.12 27.90
N VAL A 19 -15.40 23.01 29.23
CA VAL A 19 -15.11 24.06 30.24
C VAL A 19 -14.92 23.32 31.59
N LEU A 20 -13.70 23.21 32.11
CA LEU A 20 -13.07 24.08 33.12
C LEU A 20 -13.57 23.84 34.56
N GLY A 21 -12.72 23.25 35.40
CA GLY A 21 -12.94 23.12 36.84
C GLY A 21 -11.60 22.96 37.57
N CYS A 22 -11.17 24.04 38.21
CA CYS A 22 -9.95 24.13 39.03
C CYS A 22 -10.09 23.35 40.37
N VAL A 23 -8.94 23.30 41.07
CA VAL A 23 -8.76 23.32 42.54
C VAL A 23 -8.15 22.04 43.12
N LEU A 24 -6.84 22.14 43.43
CA LEU A 24 -6.11 21.37 44.44
C LEU A 24 -6.65 21.68 45.85
N PRO A 25 -6.50 20.76 46.81
CA PRO A 25 -5.53 21.03 47.86
C PRO A 25 -4.73 19.81 48.36
N THR A 26 -3.76 20.17 49.19
CA THR A 26 -2.50 19.54 49.62
C THR A 26 -2.62 18.66 50.89
N GLN A 27 -1.53 17.91 51.17
CA GLN A 27 -1.07 17.33 52.46
C GLN A 27 -1.72 15.97 52.87
N VAL A 28 -1.10 15.02 53.60
CA VAL A 28 -0.03 14.99 54.64
C VAL A 28 0.66 13.61 54.67
N SER A 29 1.98 13.64 54.92
CA SER A 29 2.89 12.69 55.62
C SER A 29 2.33 11.54 56.49
N GLU A 30 2.92 10.33 56.42
CA GLU A 30 3.24 9.51 57.62
C GLU A 30 4.39 8.50 57.36
N LYS A 31 5.19 8.22 58.39
CA LYS A 31 6.55 7.69 58.37
C LYS A 31 6.66 6.40 59.21
N GLN A 32 7.26 5.34 58.62
CA GLN A 32 7.98 4.18 59.23
C GLN A 32 7.20 3.14 60.09
N PRO A 33 7.78 1.96 60.45
CA PRO A 33 9.02 1.28 60.00
C PRO A 33 8.86 -0.25 59.68
N ALA A 34 9.93 -0.88 59.19
CA ALA A 34 10.07 -2.33 59.05
C ALA A 34 10.37 -3.04 60.39
N PRO A 35 10.16 -4.38 60.46
CA PRO A 35 11.24 -5.24 60.95
C PRO A 35 11.44 -6.56 60.18
N VAL A 36 12.73 -6.85 59.91
CA VAL A 36 13.45 -8.15 59.93
C VAL A 36 12.61 -9.43 60.02
N SER A 37 12.85 -10.41 59.13
CA SER A 37 13.22 -11.79 59.51
C SER A 37 13.47 -12.70 58.28
N THR A 38 14.71 -13.17 58.16
CA THR A 38 15.13 -14.56 57.86
C THR A 38 14.72 -15.22 56.53
N GLN A 39 15.71 -15.50 55.66
CA GLN A 39 16.23 -16.85 55.34
C GLN A 39 17.02 -16.82 54.01
N GLU A 40 18.34 -17.05 54.12
CA GLU A 40 19.17 -17.65 53.07
C GLU A 40 19.37 -19.12 53.52
N PRO A 41 19.10 -20.10 52.65
CA PRO A 41 20.15 -20.65 51.81
C PRO A 41 19.74 -20.74 50.34
N GLU A 42 20.65 -20.29 49.48
CA GLU A 42 20.64 -20.47 48.03
C GLU A 42 20.40 -21.94 47.64
N ALA A 43 19.16 -22.28 47.30
CA ALA A 43 18.90 -23.30 46.30
C ALA A 43 19.01 -22.61 44.94
N ARG A 44 20.16 -22.76 44.30
CA ARG A 44 20.44 -22.30 42.93
C ARG A 44 19.32 -22.78 42.00
N SER A 45 18.38 -21.87 41.69
CA SER A 45 17.17 -22.16 40.93
C SER A 45 17.53 -22.55 39.48
N PRO A 46 17.20 -23.76 39.01
CA PRO A 46 17.37 -24.14 37.60
C PRO A 46 16.41 -23.38 36.65
N GLU A 47 15.40 -22.69 37.19
CA GLU A 47 14.35 -22.01 36.41
C GLU A 47 14.85 -20.80 35.59
N LYS A 48 15.95 -20.15 35.99
CA LYS A 48 16.48 -19.00 35.25
C LYS A 48 17.13 -19.44 33.92
N ASP A 49 17.81 -20.59 33.95
CA ASP A 49 18.52 -21.14 32.80
C ASP A 49 17.52 -21.72 31.77
N GLU A 50 16.41 -22.30 32.24
CA GLU A 50 15.33 -22.80 31.36
C GLU A 50 14.61 -21.66 30.64
N ASN A 51 14.34 -20.54 31.33
CA ASN A 51 13.69 -19.39 30.73
C ASN A 51 14.56 -18.70 29.66
N GLU A 52 15.89 -18.73 29.82
CA GLU A 52 16.83 -18.23 28.81
C GLU A 52 16.91 -19.18 27.61
N GLN A 53 17.00 -20.48 27.85
CA GLN A 53 16.95 -21.50 26.79
C GLN A 53 15.63 -21.48 26.00
N LEU A 54 14.50 -21.20 26.66
CA LEU A 54 13.20 -21.06 26.01
C LEU A 54 13.15 -19.81 25.11
N ARG A 55 13.73 -18.69 25.56
CA ARG A 55 13.81 -17.46 24.75
C ARG A 55 14.67 -17.65 23.51
N GLU A 56 15.79 -18.34 23.62
CA GLU A 56 16.67 -18.66 22.49
C GLU A 56 15.96 -19.58 21.48
N LYS A 57 15.27 -20.63 21.96
CA LYS A 57 14.47 -21.52 21.10
C LYS A 57 13.35 -20.79 20.37
N VAL A 58 12.68 -19.83 21.02
CA VAL A 58 11.63 -19.02 20.38
C VAL A 58 12.23 -18.18 19.25
N ALA A 59 13.36 -17.52 19.48
CA ALA A 59 14.03 -16.72 18.45
C ALA A 59 14.48 -17.58 17.23
N GLU A 60 14.98 -18.79 17.47
CA GLU A 60 15.36 -19.71 16.40
C GLU A 60 14.15 -20.20 15.60
N LEU A 61 13.05 -20.54 16.28
CA LEU A 61 11.81 -20.98 15.64
C LEU A 61 11.18 -19.85 14.81
N GLU A 62 11.19 -18.61 15.31
CA GLU A 62 10.71 -17.44 14.56
C GLU A 62 11.55 -17.19 13.31
N LYS A 63 12.88 -17.28 13.40
CA LYS A 63 13.77 -17.16 12.25
C LYS A 63 13.49 -18.23 11.20
N LYS A 64 13.32 -19.49 11.61
CA LYS A 64 12.94 -20.60 10.72
C LYS A 64 11.59 -20.37 10.04
N GLN A 65 10.62 -19.81 10.75
CA GLN A 65 9.33 -19.46 10.16
C GLN A 65 9.44 -18.31 9.15
N LEU A 66 10.26 -17.30 9.43
CA LEU A 66 10.51 -16.19 8.52
C LEU A 66 11.21 -16.67 7.24
N GLU A 67 12.26 -17.49 7.35
CA GLU A 67 12.94 -18.09 6.20
C GLU A 67 11.98 -18.92 5.33
N LYS A 68 11.11 -19.73 5.95
CA LYS A 68 10.09 -20.51 5.23
C LYS A 68 9.07 -19.60 4.52
N LYS A 69 8.60 -18.52 5.16
CA LYS A 69 7.68 -17.55 4.56
C LYS A 69 8.33 -16.81 3.40
N ILE A 70 9.61 -16.45 3.52
CA ILE A 70 10.37 -15.81 2.43
C ILE A 70 10.47 -16.77 1.24
N SER A 71 10.88 -18.02 1.46
CA SER A 71 10.95 -19.03 0.41
C SER A 71 9.60 -19.30 -0.27
N GLU A 72 8.49 -19.34 0.51
CA GLU A 72 7.15 -19.51 -0.04
C GLU A 72 6.68 -18.30 -0.86
N LEU A 73 7.01 -17.08 -0.41
CA LEU A 73 6.70 -15.85 -1.15
C LEU A 73 7.52 -15.74 -2.44
N GLU A 74 8.79 -16.14 -2.41
CA GLU A 74 9.67 -16.20 -3.58
C GLU A 74 9.15 -17.21 -4.62
N ALA A 75 8.74 -18.41 -4.19
CA ALA A 75 8.13 -19.41 -5.07
C ALA A 75 6.83 -18.89 -5.71
N LYS A 76 5.99 -18.15 -4.96
CA LYS A 76 4.77 -17.52 -5.50
C LYS A 76 5.05 -16.37 -6.47
N ILE A 77 6.23 -15.76 -6.44
CA ILE A 77 6.63 -14.73 -7.42
C ILE A 77 7.05 -15.39 -8.76
N GLU A 78 7.53 -16.64 -8.75
CA GLU A 78 7.88 -17.37 -9.97
C GLU A 78 6.66 -17.95 -10.72
N ASP A 79 5.62 -18.38 -9.99
CA ASP A 79 4.35 -18.84 -10.60
C ASP A 79 3.44 -17.69 -11.07
N GLY A 80 3.84 -16.44 -10.82
CA GLY A 80 3.27 -15.22 -11.40
C GLY A 80 3.65 -14.96 -12.86
N LYS A 81 4.07 -16.00 -13.61
CA LYS A 81 4.23 -16.00 -15.07
C LYS A 81 2.87 -15.76 -15.74
N ALA A 82 2.48 -14.49 -15.82
CA ALA A 82 1.68 -14.03 -16.95
C ALA A 82 2.34 -14.52 -18.26
N PRO A 83 1.56 -14.96 -19.26
CA PRO A 83 2.08 -15.76 -20.35
C PRO A 83 3.18 -15.02 -21.13
N GLY A 84 4.31 -15.71 -21.28
CA GLY A 84 5.11 -15.75 -22.51
C GLY A 84 5.72 -14.45 -23.01
N GLY A 85 6.96 -14.19 -22.59
CA GLY A 85 7.94 -13.53 -23.45
C GLY A 85 8.78 -14.56 -24.22
N SER A 86 9.11 -14.22 -25.47
CA SER A 86 10.12 -14.80 -26.37
C SER A 86 9.66 -15.99 -27.25
N THR A 87 9.86 -16.04 -28.57
CA THR A 87 10.92 -15.42 -29.41
C THR A 87 10.50 -15.39 -30.90
N GLY A 88 10.90 -14.36 -31.66
CA GLY A 88 11.13 -14.49 -33.11
C GLY A 88 10.60 -13.39 -34.03
N VAL A 89 11.53 -12.60 -34.57
CA VAL A 89 11.54 -12.02 -35.93
C VAL A 89 10.98 -10.58 -36.15
N THR A 90 11.95 -9.64 -36.05
CA THR A 90 12.23 -8.45 -36.89
C THR A 90 11.37 -7.17 -36.81
N THR A 91 12.06 -6.07 -36.42
CA THR A 91 11.92 -4.69 -36.97
C THR A 91 10.87 -3.74 -36.33
N PRO A 92 11.16 -2.43 -36.19
CA PRO A 92 12.30 -1.79 -35.53
C PRO A 92 11.89 -1.23 -34.16
N GLU A 93 12.85 -1.23 -33.25
CA GLU A 93 12.83 -0.66 -31.91
C GLU A 93 12.45 0.83 -31.91
N LYS A 94 11.15 1.14 -31.92
CA LYS A 94 10.67 2.52 -31.73
C LYS A 94 10.70 2.84 -30.23
N LYS A 95 11.86 3.35 -29.80
CA LYS A 95 12.17 4.09 -28.57
C LYS A 95 11.02 4.13 -27.56
N VAL A 96 11.25 3.47 -26.42
CA VAL A 96 10.48 3.63 -25.17
C VAL A 96 10.28 5.12 -24.92
N ALA A 97 9.05 5.61 -25.09
CA ALA A 97 8.79 7.04 -25.14
C ALA A 97 8.94 7.65 -23.75
N LYS A 98 10.14 8.15 -23.46
CA LYS A 98 10.47 8.96 -22.29
C LYS A 98 10.35 10.43 -22.67
N GLY A 99 9.70 11.24 -21.85
CA GLY A 99 9.56 12.67 -22.14
C GLY A 99 8.36 13.29 -21.47
N PHE A 100 7.84 14.35 -22.08
CA PHE A 100 6.60 15.00 -21.65
C PHE A 100 5.50 14.75 -22.69
N GLY A 101 4.26 14.67 -22.23
CA GLY A 101 3.09 14.58 -23.10
C GLY A 101 1.99 15.48 -22.59
N ARG A 102 1.33 16.19 -23.51
CA ARG A 102 0.17 17.03 -23.20
C ARG A 102 -1.11 16.22 -23.40
N VAL A 103 -2.00 16.25 -22.41
CA VAL A 103 -3.27 15.52 -22.45
C VAL A 103 -4.20 16.14 -23.49
N ASN A 104 -4.69 15.31 -24.40
CA ASN A 104 -5.65 15.65 -25.44
C ASN A 104 -6.92 14.80 -25.31
N SER A 105 -7.80 15.20 -24.39
CA SER A 105 -9.13 14.62 -24.24
C SER A 105 -10.20 15.72 -24.25
N PRO A 106 -10.52 16.33 -25.41
CA PRO A 106 -11.44 17.45 -25.49
C PRO A 106 -12.90 17.04 -25.23
N ASN A 107 -13.28 15.81 -25.61
CA ASN A 107 -14.67 15.32 -25.47
C ASN A 107 -15.01 14.95 -24.03
N ASP A 108 -14.12 14.19 -23.37
CA ASP A 108 -14.35 13.74 -21.98
C ASP A 108 -13.86 14.77 -20.95
N GLY A 109 -13.06 15.74 -21.37
CA GLY A 109 -12.46 16.79 -20.52
C GLY A 109 -11.28 16.32 -19.65
N PHE A 110 -11.02 15.02 -19.55
CA PHE A 110 -9.92 14.47 -18.77
C PHE A 110 -9.36 13.17 -19.35
N LEU A 111 -8.16 12.80 -18.89
CA LEU A 111 -7.52 11.50 -19.10
C LEU A 111 -7.42 10.77 -17.77
N ALA A 112 -7.87 9.52 -17.72
CA ALA A 112 -7.80 8.71 -16.51
C ALA A 112 -6.39 8.17 -16.27
N LEU A 113 -5.83 8.44 -15.08
CA LEU A 113 -4.65 7.75 -14.58
C LEU A 113 -5.10 6.44 -13.92
N ARG A 114 -4.55 5.31 -14.34
CA ARG A 114 -4.98 3.98 -13.90
C ARG A 114 -3.88 3.21 -13.18
N SER A 115 -4.29 2.28 -12.30
CA SER A 115 -3.36 1.42 -11.56
C SER A 115 -2.72 0.32 -12.40
N LYS A 116 -3.37 -0.09 -13.50
CA LYS A 116 -2.87 -1.10 -14.45
C LYS A 116 -2.98 -0.59 -15.89
N PRO A 117 -2.17 -1.11 -16.83
CA PRO A 117 -2.23 -0.79 -18.26
C PRO A 117 -3.45 -1.46 -18.95
N SER A 118 -4.65 -1.21 -18.42
CA SER A 118 -5.90 -1.82 -18.89
C SER A 118 -7.08 -0.91 -18.61
N ALA A 119 -7.99 -0.78 -19.58
CA ALA A 119 -9.22 -0.01 -19.43
C ALA A 119 -10.25 -0.70 -18.51
N ASN A 120 -10.21 -2.04 -18.44
CA ASN A 120 -11.21 -2.84 -17.73
C ASN A 120 -10.71 -3.32 -16.36
N GLN A 121 -9.43 -3.66 -16.23
CA GLN A 121 -8.85 -4.19 -15.00
C GLN A 121 -8.12 -3.13 -14.15
N GLY A 122 -7.78 -1.98 -14.73
CA GLY A 122 -7.11 -0.89 -14.05
C GLY A 122 -8.10 0.02 -13.33
N ILE A 123 -7.94 0.20 -12.02
CA ILE A 123 -8.73 1.14 -11.23
C ILE A 123 -8.27 2.56 -11.57
N ARG A 124 -9.21 3.50 -11.73
CA ARG A 124 -8.88 4.92 -11.92
C ARG A 124 -8.39 5.49 -10.60
N ILE A 125 -7.11 5.85 -10.55
CA ILE A 125 -6.45 6.52 -9.40
C ILE A 125 -6.92 7.97 -9.33
N THR A 126 -6.77 8.68 -10.45
CA THR A 126 -7.12 10.11 -10.54
C THR A 126 -7.43 10.50 -11.98
N THR A 127 -7.84 11.75 -12.17
CA THR A 127 -8.11 12.35 -13.48
C THR A 127 -7.09 13.44 -13.77
N ILE A 128 -6.64 13.48 -15.02
CA ILE A 128 -5.71 14.50 -15.52
C ILE A 128 -6.50 15.39 -16.47
N PRO A 129 -6.72 16.68 -16.14
CA PRO A 129 -7.50 17.58 -16.99
C PRO A 129 -6.91 17.72 -18.40
N HIS A 130 -7.77 17.98 -19.38
CA HIS A 130 -7.36 18.32 -20.74
C HIS A 130 -6.34 19.47 -20.74
N GLY A 131 -5.36 19.40 -21.64
CA GLY A 131 -4.37 20.43 -21.85
C GLY A 131 -3.22 20.44 -20.83
N LYS A 132 -3.25 19.60 -19.79
CA LYS A 132 -2.15 19.47 -18.82
C LYS A 132 -1.01 18.62 -19.37
N THR A 133 0.20 18.90 -18.91
CA THR A 133 1.41 18.18 -19.29
C THR A 133 1.84 17.24 -18.19
N LEU A 134 2.18 16.00 -18.55
CA LEU A 134 2.64 14.96 -17.64
C LEU A 134 4.00 14.40 -18.08
N ARG A 135 4.71 13.77 -17.14
CA ARG A 135 5.98 13.11 -17.42
C ARG A 135 5.73 11.65 -17.78
N VAL A 136 6.19 11.23 -18.95
CA VAL A 136 6.11 9.86 -19.46
C VAL A 136 7.44 9.15 -19.23
N TYR A 137 7.39 7.97 -18.63
CA TYR A 137 8.58 7.17 -18.32
C TYR A 137 8.82 6.08 -19.35
N SER A 138 7.82 5.22 -19.51
CA SER A 138 7.89 4.01 -20.32
C SER A 138 6.54 3.75 -20.97
N CYS A 139 6.55 3.06 -22.09
CA CYS A 139 5.33 2.64 -22.77
C CYS A 139 5.46 1.17 -23.12
N GLY A 140 4.37 0.43 -22.90
CA GLY A 140 4.25 -0.97 -23.27
C GLY A 140 3.99 -1.18 -24.75
N PRO A 141 3.60 -2.41 -25.14
CA PRO A 141 3.25 -2.72 -26.51
C PRO A 141 2.01 -1.95 -26.96
N ARG A 142 1.82 -1.90 -28.29
CA ARG A 142 0.66 -1.27 -28.90
C ARG A 142 -0.58 -2.13 -28.68
N THR A 143 -1.66 -1.51 -28.24
CA THR A 143 -2.96 -2.14 -27.99
C THR A 143 -4.08 -1.29 -28.60
N SER A 144 -5.26 -1.89 -28.74
CA SER A 144 -6.47 -1.19 -29.17
C SER A 144 -7.43 -1.08 -28.00
N VAL A 145 -7.88 0.15 -27.70
CA VAL A 145 -8.85 0.43 -26.64
C VAL A 145 -9.95 1.28 -27.26
N ASN A 146 -11.20 0.80 -27.21
CA ASN A 146 -12.37 1.50 -27.76
C ASN A 146 -12.16 1.96 -29.23
N GLY A 147 -11.57 1.09 -30.06
CA GLY A 147 -11.27 1.37 -31.46
C GLY A 147 -10.09 2.31 -31.71
N ARG A 148 -9.40 2.79 -30.67
CA ARG A 148 -8.20 3.62 -30.79
C ARG A 148 -6.95 2.79 -30.58
N SER A 149 -6.02 2.89 -31.53
CA SER A 149 -4.72 2.24 -31.43
C SER A 149 -3.71 3.13 -30.72
N GLY A 150 -3.11 2.63 -29.65
CA GLY A 150 -2.16 3.35 -28.81
C GLY A 150 -1.33 2.41 -27.95
N ARG A 151 -0.62 2.94 -26.97
CA ARG A 151 0.17 2.19 -25.99
C ARG A 151 -0.23 2.67 -24.61
N TRP A 152 -0.17 1.76 -23.65
CA TRP A 152 -0.22 2.14 -22.25
C TRP A 152 1.15 2.67 -21.85
N CYS A 153 1.18 3.88 -21.32
CA CYS A 153 2.40 4.51 -20.83
C CYS A 153 2.32 4.77 -19.33
N GLN A 154 3.39 4.44 -18.64
CA GLN A 154 3.57 4.78 -17.25
C GLN A 154 3.99 6.25 -17.14
N VAL A 155 3.32 6.98 -16.27
CA VAL A 155 3.48 8.43 -16.12
C VAL A 155 3.53 8.81 -14.64
N LEU A 156 4.18 9.95 -14.36
CA LEU A 156 4.03 10.67 -13.10
C LEU A 156 3.13 11.88 -13.35
N TRP A 157 2.07 11.98 -12.56
CA TRP A 157 1.21 13.14 -12.49
C TRP A 157 1.11 13.59 -11.04
N ARG A 158 1.60 14.80 -10.74
CA ARG A 158 1.79 15.27 -9.36
C ARG A 158 2.66 14.28 -8.59
N ASN A 159 2.09 13.57 -7.62
CA ASN A 159 2.77 12.56 -6.81
C ASN A 159 2.25 11.14 -7.07
N ASP A 160 1.38 10.96 -8.07
CA ASP A 160 0.79 9.68 -8.43
C ASP A 160 1.49 9.08 -9.64
N VAL A 161 1.91 7.82 -9.51
CA VAL A 161 2.42 7.02 -10.62
C VAL A 161 1.33 6.07 -11.09
N GLY A 162 1.09 6.05 -12.39
CA GLY A 162 0.11 5.16 -12.98
C GLY A 162 0.24 5.06 -14.48
N TRP A 163 -0.80 4.51 -15.09
CA TRP A 163 -0.86 4.21 -16.52
C TRP A 163 -1.90 5.08 -17.21
N VAL A 164 -1.52 5.67 -18.33
CA VAL A 164 -2.42 6.39 -19.25
C VAL A 164 -2.30 5.81 -20.65
N PHE A 165 -3.32 6.02 -21.48
CA PHE A 165 -3.31 5.56 -22.85
C PHE A 165 -2.79 6.65 -23.79
N ASP A 166 -1.72 6.40 -24.52
CA ASP A 166 -0.97 7.40 -25.27
C ASP A 166 -1.71 7.97 -26.49
N ALA A 167 -2.80 7.33 -26.92
CA ALA A 167 -3.70 7.88 -27.94
C ALA A 167 -4.37 9.20 -27.51
N TYR A 168 -4.33 9.53 -26.21
CA TYR A 168 -4.80 10.79 -25.65
C TYR A 168 -3.66 11.73 -25.26
N LEU A 169 -2.45 11.50 -25.76
CA LEU A 169 -1.29 12.36 -25.53
C LEU A 169 -0.82 12.96 -26.86
N ILE A 170 -0.59 14.27 -26.86
CA ILE A 170 0.14 14.97 -27.91
C ILE A 170 1.59 15.14 -27.42
N ARG A 171 2.55 14.77 -28.28
CA ARG A 171 3.98 14.92 -28.05
C ARG A 171 4.63 15.60 -29.25
#